data_AF-A0A553P1J1-F1
#
_entry.id   AF-A0A553P1J1-F1
#
_cell.length_a   1.000
_cell.length_b   1.000
_cell.length_c   1.000
_cell.angle_alpha   90.00
_cell.angle_beta   90.00
_cell.angle_gamma   90.00
#
_symmetry.space_group_name_H-M   'P 1'
#
loop_
_entity.id
_entity.type
_entity.pdbx_description
1 polymer ?
#
loop_
_entity_poly.entity_id
_entity_poly.type
_entity_poly.pdbx_seq_one_letter_code
_entity_poly.pdbx_strand_id
1 'polypeptide(L)'
;MHWVNNLPGLFKEVNRILKKDGVFIGSMFGGETLFELRCSLQLAELERDGGLSSHISPFVEVQDLGNLLNRCQFRMLTIDSDEIKVAFPSIFELMRDLKGMAENNASWTRKLHLKRDTLISTAAIYKELYRNQDDTIPATFQIFYWIGWKPDASQPTPLSPQKSEISLKDLPNLDEALQKRDKDGDKES
;
A
#
# COMPACT_ATOMS: atom_id res chain seq x y z
N MET A 1 0.16 10.72 4.72
CA MET A 1 0.58 10.42 6.11
C MET A 1 1.99 9.84 6.25
N HIS A 2 2.85 9.94 5.23
CA HIS A 2 4.14 9.22 5.18
C HIS A 2 5.23 9.77 6.13
N TRP A 3 5.02 10.91 6.80
CA TRP A 3 5.91 11.48 7.83
C TRP A 3 5.63 11.00 9.26
N VAL A 4 4.65 10.12 9.47
CA VAL A 4 4.26 9.68 10.82
C VAL A 4 5.10 8.49 11.25
N ASN A 5 6.06 8.73 12.14
CA ASN A 5 6.95 7.69 12.71
C ASN A 5 6.21 6.62 13.55
N ASN A 6 4.97 6.87 13.98
CA ASN A 6 4.14 5.91 14.73
C ASN A 6 2.73 5.79 14.14
N LEU A 7 2.65 5.21 12.94
CA LEU A 7 1.38 4.87 12.29
C LEU A 7 0.43 4.05 13.20
N PRO A 8 0.90 3.04 13.96
CA PRO A 8 0.00 2.29 14.84
C PRO A 8 -0.64 3.13 15.94
N GLY A 9 0.14 3.99 16.58
CA GLY A 9 -0.36 4.91 17.61
C GLY A 9 -1.39 5.88 17.05
N LEU A 10 -1.12 6.43 15.86
CA LEU A 10 -2.05 7.32 15.19
C LEU A 10 -3.37 6.64 14.86
N PHE A 11 -3.33 5.44 14.28
CA PHE A 11 -4.56 4.75 13.84
C PHE A 11 -5.43 4.33 15.03
N LYS A 12 -4.80 3.92 16.12
CA LYS A 12 -5.49 3.63 17.39
C LYS A 12 -6.18 4.89 17.94
N GLU A 13 -5.50 6.02 17.88
CA GLU A 13 -6.04 7.29 18.38
C GLU A 13 -7.19 7.81 17.50
N VAL A 14 -7.06 7.69 16.18
CA VAL A 14 -8.14 7.97 15.23
C VAL A 14 -9.37 7.11 15.54
N ASN A 15 -9.18 5.80 15.74
CA ASN A 15 -10.28 4.92 16.13
C ASN A 15 -10.91 5.34 17.47
N ARG A 16 -10.10 5.77 18.45
CA ARG A 16 -10.57 6.24 19.76
C ARG A 16 -11.50 7.46 19.64
N ILE A 17 -11.10 8.48 18.87
CA ILE A 17 -11.82 9.76 18.77
C ILE A 17 -13.02 9.72 17.81
N LEU A 18 -13.05 8.79 16.85
CA LEU A 18 -14.17 8.67 15.93
C LEU A 18 -15.47 8.33 16.67
N LYS A 19 -16.57 8.93 16.22
CA LYS A 19 -17.92 8.50 16.64
C LYS A 19 -18.17 7.07 16.16
N LYS A 20 -19.09 6.37 16.83
CA LYS A 20 -19.58 5.07 16.36
C LYS A 20 -20.07 5.20 14.91
N ASP A 21 -19.73 4.23 14.07
CA ASP A 21 -19.95 4.25 12.61
C ASP A 21 -19.25 5.41 11.87
N GLY A 22 -18.26 6.04 12.50
CA GLY A 22 -17.45 7.08 11.88
C GLY A 22 -16.49 6.52 10.83
N VAL A 23 -16.37 7.22 9.71
CA VAL A 23 -15.47 6.85 8.61
C VAL A 23 -14.06 7.43 8.81
N PHE A 24 -13.05 6.63 8.50
CA PHE A 24 -11.66 7.03 8.37
C PHE A 24 -11.21 6.83 6.94
N ILE A 25 -10.84 7.92 6.27
CA ILE A 25 -10.29 7.94 4.91
C ILE A 25 -8.89 8.53 4.99
N GLY A 26 -7.94 7.96 4.27
CA GLY A 26 -6.60 8.51 4.19
C GLY A 26 -5.84 8.07 2.95
N SER A 27 -4.69 8.73 2.76
CA SER A 27 -3.73 8.36 1.72
C SER A 27 -2.28 8.44 2.19
N MET A 28 -1.43 7.63 1.57
CA MET A 28 0.00 7.60 1.83
C MET A 28 0.80 7.06 0.65
N PHE A 29 2.08 7.42 0.57
CA PHE A 29 3.00 6.83 -0.41
C PHE A 29 3.34 5.39 -0.03
N GLY A 30 3.35 4.52 -1.03
CA GLY A 30 3.64 3.09 -0.92
C GLY A 30 5.09 2.73 -1.26
N GLY A 31 5.44 1.46 -1.01
CA GLY A 31 6.76 0.82 -1.24
C GLY A 31 7.48 1.20 -2.52
N GLU A 32 6.72 1.28 -3.61
CA GLU A 32 7.23 1.48 -4.97
C GLU A 32 7.48 2.96 -5.31
N THR A 33 7.21 3.88 -4.38
CA THR A 33 7.51 5.30 -4.59
C THR A 33 9.01 5.53 -4.74
N LEU A 34 9.40 6.20 -5.82
CA LEU A 34 10.77 6.58 -6.19
C LEU A 34 11.74 5.39 -6.24
N PHE A 35 11.26 4.20 -6.61
CA PHE A 35 12.12 3.01 -6.66
C PHE A 35 13.28 3.20 -7.65
N GLU A 36 13.10 3.89 -8.77
CA GLU A 36 14.15 4.17 -9.76
C GLU A 36 15.27 5.02 -9.16
N LEU A 37 14.90 6.08 -8.43
CA LEU A 37 15.84 6.95 -7.72
C LEU A 37 16.57 6.18 -6.61
N ARG A 38 15.84 5.35 -5.85
CA ARG A 38 16.38 4.52 -4.77
C ARG A 38 17.44 3.57 -5.28
N CYS A 39 17.12 2.80 -6.32
CA CYS A 39 18.04 1.86 -6.93
C CYS A 39 19.28 2.57 -7.49
N SER A 40 19.10 3.69 -8.18
CA SER A 40 20.20 4.46 -8.77
C SER A 40 21.14 5.04 -7.70
N LEU A 41 20.60 5.53 -6.58
CA LEU A 41 21.40 6.03 -5.46
C LEU A 41 22.17 4.91 -4.78
N GLN A 42 21.53 3.76 -4.53
CA GLN A 42 22.18 2.61 -3.90
C GLN A 42 23.34 2.08 -4.74
N LEU A 43 23.18 2.00 -6.06
CA LEU A 43 24.24 1.58 -6.97
C LEU A 43 25.40 2.58 -6.99
N ALA A 44 25.10 3.88 -7.08
CA ALA A 44 26.12 4.93 -7.07
C ALA A 44 26.91 4.96 -5.74
N GLU A 45 26.24 4.78 -4.60
CA GLU A 45 26.90 4.73 -3.30
C GLU A 45 27.74 3.47 -3.13
N LEU A 46 27.26 2.33 -3.61
CA LEU A 46 28.04 1.09 -3.58
C LEU A 46 29.33 1.23 -4.39
N GLU A 47 29.24 1.83 -5.58
CA GLU A 47 30.38 2.08 -6.46
C GLU A 47 31.37 3.10 -5.88
N ARG A 48 30.87 4.20 -5.29
CA ARG A 48 31.70 5.37 -4.92
C ARG A 48 32.13 5.42 -3.46
N ASP A 49 31.27 4.98 -2.56
CA ASP A 49 31.47 5.09 -1.10
C ASP A 49 31.69 3.72 -0.43
N GLY A 50 31.46 2.61 -1.15
CA GLY A 50 31.63 1.25 -0.62
C GLY A 50 30.63 0.86 0.48
N GLY A 51 29.50 1.59 0.58
CA GLY A 51 28.48 1.37 1.58
C GLY A 51 27.14 1.99 1.19
N LEU A 52 26.05 1.50 1.77
CA LEU A 52 24.69 1.95 1.47
C LEU A 52 24.21 2.91 2.55
N SER A 53 23.51 3.98 2.14
CA SER A 53 22.76 4.81 3.08
C SER A 53 21.30 4.99 2.66
N SER A 54 20.43 5.15 3.66
CA SER A 54 19.02 5.43 3.41
C SER A 54 18.90 6.90 3.01
N HIS A 55 18.71 7.15 1.72
CA HIS A 55 18.40 8.47 1.14
C HIS A 55 16.91 8.69 0.89
N ILE A 56 16.12 7.62 0.95
CA ILE A 56 14.65 7.63 0.78
C ILE A 56 14.06 6.94 2.01
N SER A 57 12.98 7.52 2.55
CA SER A 57 12.27 7.00 3.72
C SER A 57 11.74 5.59 3.43
N PRO A 58 11.70 4.68 4.43
CA PRO A 58 11.03 3.41 4.27
C PRO A 58 9.53 3.67 4.04
N PHE A 59 9.01 3.15 2.93
CA PHE A 59 7.57 3.20 2.64
C PHE A 59 6.89 1.93 3.17
N VAL A 60 5.59 2.01 3.37
CA VAL A 60 4.78 0.90 3.88
C VAL A 60 4.31 0.05 2.69
N GLU A 61 4.17 -1.26 2.88
CA GLU A 61 3.53 -2.15 1.91
C GLU A 61 2.02 -2.23 2.15
N VAL A 62 1.24 -2.57 1.11
CA VAL A 62 -0.23 -2.72 1.21
C VAL A 62 -0.62 -3.69 2.32
N GLN A 63 0.13 -4.79 2.46
CA GLN A 63 -0.15 -5.82 3.46
C GLN A 63 0.01 -5.29 4.89
N ASP A 64 1.04 -4.50 5.14
CA ASP A 64 1.28 -3.88 6.44
C ASP A 64 0.19 -2.87 6.79
N LEU A 65 -0.26 -2.07 5.81
CA LEU A 65 -1.36 -1.13 5.98
C LEU A 65 -2.67 -1.86 6.34
N GLY A 66 -3.00 -2.94 5.61
CA GLY A 66 -4.18 -3.76 5.87
C GLY A 66 -4.13 -4.46 7.23
N ASN A 67 -2.97 -5.03 7.59
CA ASN A 67 -2.76 -5.63 8.90
C ASN A 67 -2.91 -4.60 10.01
N LEU A 68 -2.41 -3.38 9.82
CA LEU A 68 -2.49 -2.33 10.82
C LEU A 68 -3.93 -1.83 11.03
N LEU A 69 -4.66 -1.57 9.95
CA LEU A 69 -6.06 -1.14 10.02
C LEU A 69 -6.94 -2.20 10.70
N ASN A 70 -6.73 -3.48 10.40
CA ASN A 70 -7.40 -4.59 11.07
C ASN A 70 -7.06 -4.67 12.57
N ARG A 71 -5.78 -4.52 12.94
CA ARG A 71 -5.34 -4.50 14.35
C ARG A 71 -5.92 -3.32 15.13
N CYS A 72 -6.16 -2.19 14.47
CA CYS A 72 -6.85 -1.03 15.04
C CYS A 72 -8.39 -1.15 15.00
N GLN A 73 -8.92 -2.34 14.69
CA GLN A 73 -10.34 -2.68 14.72
C GLN A 73 -11.22 -1.88 13.75
N PHE A 74 -10.68 -1.39 12.64
CA PHE A 74 -11.54 -0.85 11.58
C PHE A 74 -12.28 -1.97 10.85
N ARG A 75 -13.52 -1.70 10.42
CA ARG A 75 -14.38 -2.63 9.65
C ARG A 75 -14.68 -2.06 8.26
N MET A 76 -15.19 -2.93 7.38
CA MET A 76 -15.53 -2.59 5.99
C MET A 76 -14.33 -1.93 5.28
N LEU A 77 -13.14 -2.50 5.48
CA LEU A 77 -11.91 -1.94 4.95
C LEU A 77 -11.83 -2.13 3.44
N THR A 78 -11.59 -1.04 2.73
CA THR A 78 -11.20 -1.07 1.32
C THR A 78 -9.89 -0.30 1.19
N ILE A 79 -8.92 -0.93 0.54
CA ILE A 79 -7.62 -0.34 0.25
C ILE A 79 -7.47 -0.40 -1.26
N ASP A 80 -7.11 0.73 -1.85
CA ASP A 80 -6.83 0.89 -3.26
C ASP A 80 -5.40 1.39 -3.45
N SER A 81 -4.81 1.08 -4.60
CA SER A 81 -3.45 1.46 -4.95
C SER A 81 -3.44 2.08 -6.33
N ASP A 82 -2.89 3.29 -6.41
CA ASP A 82 -2.67 4.00 -7.67
C ASP A 82 -1.17 4.19 -7.91
N GLU A 83 -0.76 4.22 -9.17
CA GLU A 83 0.62 4.40 -9.59
C GLU A 83 0.68 5.54 -10.62
N ILE A 84 1.37 6.62 -10.24
CA ILE A 84 1.55 7.79 -11.09
C ILE A 84 3.01 7.85 -11.53
N LYS A 85 3.26 7.84 -12.84
CA LYS A 85 4.60 8.04 -13.40
C LYS A 85 4.72 9.45 -13.94
N VAL A 86 5.71 10.17 -13.44
CA VAL A 86 6.01 11.54 -13.88
C VAL A 86 7.37 11.55 -14.57
N ALA A 87 7.45 12.13 -15.75
CA ALA A 87 8.69 12.28 -16.50
C ALA A 87 9.41 13.58 -16.11
N PHE A 88 10.70 13.48 -15.80
CA PHE A 88 11.56 14.60 -15.45
C PHE A 88 12.72 14.73 -16.43
N PRO A 89 13.20 15.95 -16.75
CA PRO A 89 14.36 16.13 -17.62
C PRO A 89 15.65 15.51 -17.06
N SER A 90 15.84 15.59 -15.74
CA SER A 90 16.95 14.94 -15.05
C SER A 90 16.67 14.76 -13.56
N ILE A 91 17.59 14.07 -12.88
CA ILE A 91 17.55 13.88 -11.43
C ILE A 91 17.61 15.21 -10.65
N PHE A 92 18.20 16.25 -11.23
CA PHE A 92 18.34 17.54 -10.54
C PHE A 92 16.99 18.26 -10.41
N GLU A 93 16.16 18.22 -11.46
CA GLU A 93 14.78 18.73 -11.41
C GLU A 93 13.94 17.87 -10.47
N LEU A 94 14.03 16.54 -10.58
CA LEU A 94 13.33 15.62 -9.69
C LEU A 94 13.63 15.92 -8.21
N MET A 95 14.91 15.98 -7.82
CA MET A 95 15.30 16.26 -6.44
C MET A 95 14.88 17.67 -5.98
N ARG A 96 14.86 18.66 -6.89
CA ARG A 96 14.38 20.01 -6.57
C ARG A 96 12.90 19.98 -6.25
N ASP A 97 12.11 19.26 -7.02
CA ASP A 97 10.66 19.13 -6.82
C ASP A 97 10.35 18.32 -5.57
N LEU A 98 11.06 17.21 -5.32
CA LEU A 98 10.96 16.44 -4.08
C LEU A 98 11.29 17.29 -2.84
N LYS A 99 12.27 18.19 -2.95
CA LYS A 99 12.58 19.16 -1.90
C LYS A 99 11.44 20.15 -1.68
N GLY A 100 10.76 20.59 -2.74
CA GLY A 100 9.58 21.44 -2.66
C GLY A 100 8.37 20.74 -2.05
N MET A 101 8.19 19.44 -2.32
CA MET A 101 7.11 18.60 -1.78
C MET A 101 7.32 18.21 -0.31
N ALA A 102 8.46 18.56 0.28
CA ALA A 102 8.89 18.07 1.59
C ALA A 102 8.92 16.53 1.66
N GLU A 103 9.31 15.85 0.58
CA GLU A 103 9.51 14.38 0.54
C GLU A 103 10.97 14.00 0.86
N ASN A 104 11.76 14.94 1.37
CA ASN A 104 13.14 14.65 1.77
C ASN A 104 13.16 13.66 2.94
N ASN A 105 14.04 12.66 2.88
CA ASN A 105 14.15 11.62 3.89
C ASN A 105 14.10 12.14 5.34
N ALA A 106 13.15 11.63 6.10
CA ALA A 106 12.87 12.00 7.50
C ALA A 106 13.63 11.14 8.53
N SER A 107 14.38 10.14 8.07
CA SER A 107 15.01 9.12 8.92
C SER A 107 16.14 9.69 9.77
N TRP A 108 16.24 9.23 11.02
CA TRP A 108 17.28 9.60 11.98
C TRP A 108 18.70 9.20 11.53
N THR A 109 18.81 8.16 10.69
CA THR A 109 20.09 7.61 10.20
C THR A 109 20.50 8.22 8.84
N ARG A 110 19.83 9.28 8.37
CA ARG A 110 20.12 9.87 7.06
C ARG A 110 21.50 10.51 7.03
N LYS A 111 22.26 10.30 5.95
CA LYS A 111 23.44 11.14 5.68
C LYS A 111 22.95 12.56 5.36
N LEU A 112 23.45 13.55 6.10
CA LEU A 112 23.08 14.96 5.90
C LEU A 112 23.58 15.53 4.57
N HIS A 113 24.58 14.90 3.95
CA HIS A 113 25.23 15.39 2.74
C HIS A 113 25.37 14.25 1.72
N LEU A 114 24.84 14.48 0.52
CA LEU A 114 25.11 13.66 -0.65
C LEU A 114 26.37 14.23 -1.34
N LYS A 115 27.41 13.42 -1.53
CA LYS A 115 28.62 13.86 -2.25
C LYS A 115 28.27 14.18 -3.70
N ARG A 116 28.91 15.20 -4.26
CA ARG A 116 28.69 15.62 -5.65
C ARG A 116 29.01 14.50 -6.64
N ASP A 117 30.06 13.73 -6.38
CA ASP A 117 30.49 12.62 -7.24
C ASP A 117 29.46 11.48 -7.24
N THR A 118 28.90 11.15 -6.07
CA THR A 118 27.80 10.19 -5.95
C THR A 118 26.60 10.66 -6.75
N LEU A 119 26.21 11.94 -6.64
CA LEU A 119 25.07 12.49 -7.37
C LEU A 119 25.25 12.44 -8.89
N ILE A 120 26.47 12.73 -9.39
CA ILE A 120 26.79 12.62 -10.81
C ILE A 120 26.74 11.17 -11.27
N SER A 121 27.28 10.23 -10.49
CA SER A 121 27.17 8.79 -10.78
C SER A 121 25.71 8.33 -10.79
N THR A 122 24.91 8.74 -9.81
CA THR A 122 23.47 8.46 -9.77
C THR A 122 22.77 8.98 -11.03
N ALA A 123 23.07 10.20 -11.49
CA ALA A 123 22.47 10.75 -12.70
C ALA A 123 22.77 9.89 -13.94
N ALA A 124 24.01 9.40 -14.07
CA ALA A 124 24.42 8.53 -15.17
C ALA A 124 23.72 7.15 -15.09
N ILE A 125 23.73 6.53 -13.91
CA ILE A 125 23.08 5.22 -13.66
C ILE A 125 21.58 5.29 -13.92
N TYR A 126 20.91 6.34 -13.43
CA TYR A 126 19.47 6.50 -13.60
C TYR A 126 19.11 6.60 -15.09
N LYS A 127 19.83 7.43 -15.84
CA LYS A 127 19.61 7.54 -17.29
C LYS A 127 19.86 6.22 -18.00
N GLU A 128 20.92 5.50 -17.66
CA GLU A 128 21.21 4.22 -18.32
C GLU A 128 20.14 3.16 -18.06
N LEU A 129 19.63 3.08 -16.84
CA LEU A 129 18.67 2.05 -16.43
C LEU A 129 17.22 2.37 -16.81
N TYR A 130 16.82 3.64 -16.74
CA TYR A 130 15.40 4.02 -16.73
C TYR A 130 15.02 5.09 -17.76
N ARG A 131 15.93 5.60 -18.61
CA ARG A 131 15.58 6.64 -19.58
C ARG A 131 14.36 6.26 -20.44
N ASN A 132 13.47 7.22 -20.62
CA ASN A 132 12.37 7.14 -21.57
C ASN A 132 12.88 7.40 -23.00
N GLN A 133 12.02 7.15 -23.99
CA GLN A 133 12.34 7.37 -25.41
C GLN A 133 12.59 8.85 -25.75
N ASP A 134 12.03 9.78 -24.98
CA ASP A 134 12.16 11.23 -25.11
C ASP A 134 13.36 11.80 -24.32
N ASP A 135 14.26 10.94 -23.84
CA ASP A 135 15.43 11.27 -23.01
C ASP A 135 15.12 11.80 -21.60
N THR A 136 13.86 11.76 -21.17
CA THR A 136 13.46 12.03 -19.78
C THR A 136 13.73 10.82 -18.88
N ILE A 137 13.72 11.05 -17.56
CA ILE A 137 13.74 9.99 -16.55
C ILE A 137 12.37 9.87 -15.88
N PRO A 138 11.84 8.65 -15.68
CA PRO A 138 10.60 8.43 -14.96
C PRO A 138 10.83 8.49 -13.45
N ALA A 139 9.87 9.04 -12.72
CA ALA A 139 9.75 8.90 -11.28
C ALA A 139 8.37 8.32 -10.97
N THR A 140 8.36 7.12 -10.37
CA THR A 140 7.12 6.43 -10.00
C THR A 140 6.67 6.86 -8.60
N PHE A 141 5.40 7.22 -8.45
CA PHE A 141 4.76 7.51 -7.17
C PHE A 141 3.61 6.55 -6.96
N GLN A 142 3.74 5.65 -5.98
CA GLN A 142 2.67 4.74 -5.60
C GLN A 142 1.90 5.35 -4.45
N ILE A 143 0.58 5.46 -4.58
CA ILE A 143 -0.29 6.05 -3.57
C ILE A 143 -1.30 5.01 -3.14
N PHE A 144 -1.31 4.69 -1.84
CA PHE A 144 -2.37 3.92 -1.24
C PHE A 144 -3.46 4.84 -0.74
N TYR A 145 -4.69 4.47 -1.06
CA TYR A 145 -5.90 5.05 -0.51
C TYR A 145 -6.60 4.00 0.34
N TRP A 146 -7.20 4.41 1.44
CA TRP A 146 -8.02 3.51 2.21
C TRP A 146 -9.25 4.20 2.75
N ILE A 147 -10.26 3.38 3.00
CA ILE A 147 -11.46 3.73 3.74
C ILE A 147 -11.77 2.60 4.73
N GLY A 148 -12.13 2.98 5.95
CA GLY A 148 -12.49 2.06 7.02
C GLY A 148 -13.41 2.71 8.03
N TRP A 149 -14.27 1.92 8.67
CA TRP A 149 -15.25 2.42 9.62
C TRP A 149 -14.92 1.98 11.04
N LYS A 150 -15.20 2.85 12.01
CA LYS A 150 -15.24 2.45 13.40
C LYS A 150 -16.40 1.46 13.59
N PRO A 151 -16.20 0.32 14.28
CA PRO A 151 -17.25 -0.66 14.48
C PRO A 151 -18.47 -0.07 15.17
N ASP A 152 -19.65 -0.39 14.64
CA ASP A 152 -20.92 -0.22 15.34
C ASP A 152 -21.82 -1.46 15.14
N ALA A 153 -22.72 -1.69 16.08
CA ALA A 153 -23.66 -2.80 16.01
C ALA A 153 -24.74 -2.61 14.93
N SER A 154 -24.97 -1.37 14.48
CA SER A 154 -25.89 -1.05 13.39
C SER A 154 -25.33 -1.35 12.00
N GLN A 155 -24.03 -1.69 11.90
CA GLN A 155 -23.39 -1.97 10.62
C GLN A 155 -23.89 -3.30 10.03
N PRO A 156 -24.01 -3.40 8.70
CA PRO A 156 -24.40 -4.64 8.04
C PRO A 156 -23.40 -5.75 8.40
N THR A 157 -23.86 -6.79 9.08
CA THR A 157 -23.07 -8.01 9.21
C THR A 157 -23.05 -8.73 7.86
N PRO A 158 -21.89 -9.24 7.41
CA PRO A 158 -21.83 -10.12 6.26
C PRO A 158 -22.88 -11.21 6.44
N LEU A 159 -23.68 -11.47 5.39
CA LEU A 159 -24.61 -12.59 5.41
C LEU A 159 -23.80 -13.85 5.75
N SER A 160 -24.29 -14.61 6.73
CA SER A 160 -23.76 -15.94 7.01
C SER A 160 -23.62 -16.67 5.68
N PRO A 161 -22.47 -17.31 5.38
CA PRO A 161 -22.34 -18.10 4.17
C PRO A 161 -23.57 -18.97 4.06
N GLN A 162 -24.35 -18.79 2.99
CA GLN A 162 -25.51 -19.62 2.77
C GLN A 162 -24.95 -21.04 2.71
N LYS A 163 -25.23 -21.85 3.73
CA LYS A 163 -24.84 -23.26 3.71
C LYS A 163 -25.56 -23.83 2.50
N SER A 164 -24.83 -24.18 1.45
CA SER A 164 -25.40 -24.99 0.39
C SER A 164 -25.79 -26.31 1.05
N GLU A 165 -27.08 -26.52 1.26
CA GLU A 165 -27.59 -27.79 1.79
C GLU A 165 -27.30 -28.96 0.82
N ILE A 166 -26.87 -28.64 -0.41
CA ILE A 166 -26.60 -29.58 -1.48
C ILE A 166 -25.10 -29.58 -1.78
N SER A 167 -24.49 -30.76 -1.70
CA SER A 167 -23.11 -30.97 -2.14
C SER A 167 -23.06 -30.91 -3.66
N LEU A 168 -22.04 -30.26 -4.23
CA LEU A 168 -21.82 -30.22 -5.69
C LEU A 168 -21.69 -31.63 -6.32
N LYS A 169 -21.41 -32.66 -5.51
CA LYS A 169 -21.37 -34.06 -5.95
C LYS A 169 -22.74 -34.64 -6.30
N ASP A 170 -23.81 -34.05 -5.77
CA ASP A 170 -25.18 -34.53 -5.96
C ASP A 170 -25.89 -33.85 -7.14
N LEU A 171 -25.21 -32.92 -7.83
CA LEU A 171 -25.71 -32.26 -9.05
C LEU A 171 -26.17 -33.23 -10.16
N PRO A 172 -25.53 -34.39 -10.41
CA PRO A 172 -26.00 -35.33 -11.43
C PRO A 172 -27.33 -36.01 -11.08
N ASN A 173 -27.66 -36.08 -9.78
CA ASN A 173 -28.84 -36.76 -9.25
C ASN A 173 -29.74 -35.77 -8.49
N LEU A 174 -29.77 -34.51 -8.93
CA LEU A 174 -30.47 -33.42 -8.26
C LEU A 174 -31.95 -33.76 -8.02
N ASP A 175 -32.59 -34.44 -8.97
CA ASP A 175 -33.98 -34.88 -8.88
C ASP A 175 -34.19 -35.93 -7.76
N GLU A 176 -33.23 -36.83 -7.54
CA GLU A 176 -33.30 -37.84 -6.47
C GLU A 176 -32.99 -37.24 -5.09
N ALA A 177 -32.07 -36.28 -5.03
CA ALA A 177 -31.71 -35.57 -3.81
C ALA A 177 -32.86 -34.68 -3.30
N LEU A 178 -33.59 -34.03 -4.22
CA LEU A 178 -34.80 -33.26 -3.90
C LEU A 178 -35.97 -34.16 -3.47
N GLN A 179 -36.16 -35.31 -4.12
CA GLN A 179 -37.22 -36.27 -3.74
C GLN A 179 -36.99 -36.94 -2.37
N LYS A 180 -35.73 -37.16 -1.95
CA LYS A 180 -35.43 -37.65 -0.60
C LYS A 180 -35.78 -36.63 0.48
N ARG A 181 -35.55 -35.34 0.22
CA ARG A 181 -35.91 -34.24 1.13
C ARG A 181 -37.41 -34.19 1.38
N ASP A 182 -38.22 -34.27 0.32
CA ASP A 182 -39.69 -34.21 0.46
C ASP A 182 -40.25 -35.41 1.23
N LYS A 183 -39.61 -36.59 1.12
CA LYS A 183 -40.01 -37.80 1.86
C LYS A 183 -39.58 -37.84 3.33
N ASP A 184 -38.47 -37.19 3.68
CA ASP A 184 -37.98 -37.13 5.06
C ASP A 184 -38.63 -35.97 5.85
N GLY A 185 -39.10 -34.90 5.17
CA GLY A 185 -39.89 -33.82 5.77
C GLY A 185 -41.29 -34.22 6.25
N ASP A 186 -41.88 -35.25 5.64
CA ASP A 186 -43.21 -35.79 6.00
C ASP A 186 -43.20 -36.76 7.20
N LYS A 187 -42.02 -37.05 7.80
CA LYS A 187 -41.89 -37.98 8.94
C LYS A 187 -41.70 -37.32 10.31
N GLU A 188 -41.62 -35.99 10.38
CA GLU A 188 -41.52 -35.23 11.64
C GLU A 188 -42.75 -34.36 11.94
N SER A 189 -43.95 -34.77 11.48
CA SER A 189 -45.24 -34.20 11.89
C SER A 189 -46.09 -35.21 12.68
#